data_AF-A0A9X8N757-F1
#
_entry.id   AF-A0A9X8N757-F1
#
_cell.length_a   1.000
_cell.length_b   1.000
_cell.length_c   1.000
_cell.angle_alpha   90.00
_cell.angle_beta   90.00
_cell.angle_gamma   90.00
#
_symmetry.space_group_name_H-M   'P 1'
#
loop_
_entity.id
_entity.type
_entity.pdbx_description
1 polymer ?
#
loop_
_entity_poly.entity_id
_entity_poly.type
_entity_poly.pdbx_seq_one_letter_code
_entity_poly.pdbx_strand_id
1 'polypeptide(L)'
;MPETPRATSRTAWKSAATAALTLAGLTLSLVSVAPATAASLGTWDKVAQCESSGNWQINTGNGYYGGVQIYLPTWNAYGGREYATYPHQATKQQQILIAEKILAGQGAGAWGSCGAGAGLGGDHADPYPTTPPAPVGMVHLTAADFTGDGRKDLVGVESATGKLWLYPGKGDGTFGDRVQIGTGWNAMSKLAAADYTGDGKADLLAVENSTGNLFLYPGTGSAVGMNTLGARSQIGSGWGGMRDLTAIDVNKDGKPDLVAVDTNGSLWAYPGTGSLAGSSTLGGRVQIGSGWGSMAELASPGDLDSDGKADLVAVDPAGALWKYPGTGALNGSNTFGARNQIGSGWNSMHQLVGADFNNDGKGDLDAVQAQAGSTGGLYFYPGNGSGGLADRARIGTGW
;
A
#
# COMPACT_ATOMS: atom_id res chain seq x y z
N MET A 1 29.67 20.39 67.91
CA MET A 1 28.60 20.75 68.87
C MET A 1 29.14 21.93 69.68
N PRO A 2 28.41 23.03 69.92
CA PRO A 2 26.98 23.10 70.28
C PRO A 2 26.14 24.02 69.34
N GLU A 3 24.89 23.68 69.04
CA GLU A 3 23.60 24.00 69.69
C GLU A 3 22.87 25.25 69.13
N THR A 4 21.78 24.92 68.45
CA THR A 4 20.47 25.59 68.27
C THR A 4 20.17 26.90 69.02
N PRO A 5 19.33 27.76 68.40
CA PRO A 5 18.31 28.49 69.11
C PRO A 5 16.90 27.94 68.89
N ARG A 6 16.14 28.07 69.97
CA ARG A 6 14.82 27.57 70.32
C ARG A 6 13.72 28.52 69.82
N ALA A 7 12.58 27.93 69.51
CA ALA A 7 11.35 28.58 69.07
C ALA A 7 10.74 29.56 70.09
N THR A 8 10.06 30.59 69.59
CA THR A 8 9.01 31.32 70.30
C THR A 8 7.67 31.06 69.63
N SER A 9 6.75 30.51 70.41
CA SER A 9 5.35 30.24 70.07
C SER A 9 4.50 31.50 70.21
N ARG A 10 3.61 31.73 69.25
CA ARG A 10 2.35 32.47 69.47
C ARG A 10 1.23 31.84 68.64
N THR A 11 0.42 31.04 69.32
CA THR A 11 -0.96 30.70 68.97
C THR A 11 -1.87 31.91 69.21
N ALA A 12 -2.72 32.26 68.24
CA ALA A 12 -4.15 32.52 68.47
C ALA A 12 -4.88 32.90 67.16
N TRP A 13 -5.93 32.12 66.91
CA TRP A 13 -7.22 32.48 66.29
C TRP A 13 -7.25 33.11 64.89
N LYS A 14 -7.50 32.27 63.89
CA LYS A 14 -8.12 32.69 62.63
C LYS A 14 -9.63 32.51 62.73
N SER A 15 -10.33 33.63 62.73
CA SER A 15 -11.75 33.72 62.44
C SER A 15 -12.04 33.19 61.04
N ALA A 16 -13.10 32.41 60.92
CA ALA A 16 -13.64 31.92 59.66
C ALA A 16 -14.10 33.09 58.77
N ALA A 17 -13.54 33.17 57.57
CA ALA A 17 -14.16 33.84 56.43
C ALA A 17 -14.18 32.82 55.29
N THR A 18 -15.38 32.31 55.01
CA THR A 18 -15.71 31.48 53.86
C THR A 18 -15.41 32.25 52.57
N ALA A 19 -14.27 31.95 51.94
CA ALA A 19 -14.06 32.17 50.53
C ALA A 19 -14.30 30.83 49.82
N ALA A 20 -15.51 30.64 49.30
CA ALA A 20 -15.82 29.57 48.36
C ALA A 20 -15.03 29.85 47.07
N LEU A 21 -13.83 29.28 46.99
CA LEU A 21 -13.11 29.16 45.73
C LEU A 21 -13.75 28.00 44.97
N THR A 22 -14.63 28.30 44.04
CA THR A 22 -15.11 27.35 43.05
C THR A 22 -13.91 26.91 42.21
N LEU A 23 -13.43 25.67 42.41
CA LEU A 23 -12.63 25.01 41.39
C LEU A 23 -13.53 24.83 40.17
N ALA A 24 -13.32 25.65 39.14
CA ALA A 24 -13.86 25.40 37.81
C ALA A 24 -13.32 24.03 37.34
N GLY A 25 -14.18 23.02 37.38
CA GLY A 25 -13.90 21.73 36.77
C GLY A 25 -13.65 21.95 35.29
N LEU A 26 -12.48 21.51 34.81
CA LEU A 26 -12.26 21.27 33.38
C LEU A 26 -13.24 20.17 32.96
N THR A 27 -14.42 20.57 32.52
CA THR A 27 -15.28 19.69 31.75
C THR A 27 -14.52 19.41 30.46
N LEU A 28 -14.14 18.16 30.28
CA LEU A 28 -13.74 17.65 28.98
C LEU A 28 -14.92 17.92 28.06
N SER A 29 -14.84 18.97 27.25
CA SER A 29 -15.80 19.17 26.18
C SER A 29 -15.62 17.96 25.26
N LEU A 30 -16.57 17.03 25.33
CA LEU A 30 -16.78 16.05 24.28
C LEU A 30 -16.89 16.87 22.99
N VAL A 31 -15.84 16.84 22.17
CA VAL A 31 -15.98 17.23 20.77
C VAL A 31 -16.99 16.24 20.20
N SER A 32 -18.23 16.67 20.08
CA SER A 32 -19.21 15.96 19.27
C SER A 32 -18.61 15.88 17.87
N VAL A 33 -18.21 14.68 17.46
CA VAL A 33 -17.95 14.38 16.05
C VAL A 33 -19.22 14.79 15.32
N ALA A 34 -19.13 15.78 14.44
CA ALA A 34 -20.27 16.20 13.63
C ALA A 34 -20.82 14.96 12.91
N PRO A 35 -22.16 14.77 12.84
CA PRO A 35 -22.72 13.66 12.08
C PRO A 35 -22.26 13.77 10.62
N ALA A 36 -22.03 12.62 9.99
CA ALA A 36 -21.72 12.54 8.56
C ALA A 36 -22.79 13.31 7.76
N THR A 37 -22.38 14.22 6.87
CA THR A 37 -23.27 15.05 6.05
C THR A 37 -23.75 14.33 4.77
N ALA A 38 -23.83 13.00 4.78
CA ALA A 38 -24.09 12.21 3.58
C ALA A 38 -25.57 11.84 3.44
N ALA A 39 -26.09 11.88 2.23
CA ALA A 39 -27.52 11.77 1.95
C ALA A 39 -27.88 10.55 1.11
N SER A 40 -29.00 9.90 1.39
CA SER A 40 -29.40 8.63 0.76
C SER A 40 -29.51 8.71 -0.77
N LEU A 41 -29.44 7.55 -1.46
CA LEU A 41 -29.69 7.48 -2.91
C LEU A 41 -31.06 8.05 -3.29
N GLY A 42 -32.07 7.83 -2.45
CA GLY A 42 -33.41 8.37 -2.66
C GLY A 42 -33.45 9.90 -2.60
N THR A 43 -32.57 10.52 -1.81
CA THR A 43 -32.42 11.98 -1.76
C THR A 43 -31.66 12.50 -2.97
N TRP A 44 -30.57 11.85 -3.38
CA TRP A 44 -29.87 12.20 -4.62
C TRP A 44 -30.70 12.02 -5.89
N ASP A 45 -31.59 11.03 -5.92
CA ASP A 45 -32.54 10.85 -7.03
C ASP A 45 -33.57 11.99 -7.08
N LYS A 46 -34.01 12.53 -5.95
CA LYS A 46 -34.87 13.73 -5.92
C LYS A 46 -34.14 14.97 -6.39
N VAL A 47 -32.88 15.15 -5.98
CA VAL A 47 -32.02 16.23 -6.50
C VAL A 47 -31.89 16.10 -8.01
N ALA A 48 -31.54 14.92 -8.52
CA ALA A 48 -31.39 14.69 -9.95
C ALA A 48 -32.71 14.86 -10.72
N GLN A 49 -33.84 14.46 -10.14
CA GLN A 49 -35.15 14.67 -10.74
C GLN A 49 -35.47 16.17 -10.90
N CYS A 50 -35.08 16.99 -9.93
CA CYS A 50 -35.26 18.45 -9.97
C CYS A 50 -34.27 19.12 -10.95
N GLU A 51 -33.01 18.72 -10.90
CA GLU A 51 -31.90 19.33 -11.66
C GLU A 51 -31.88 18.95 -13.15
N SER A 52 -32.24 17.71 -13.47
CA SER A 52 -32.07 17.14 -14.82
C SER A 52 -33.23 16.28 -15.31
N SER A 53 -34.38 16.31 -14.62
CA SER A 53 -35.47 15.34 -14.85
C SER A 53 -35.01 13.88 -14.71
N GLY A 54 -33.98 13.64 -13.90
CA GLY A 54 -33.41 12.31 -13.67
C GLY A 54 -32.44 11.83 -14.75
N ASN A 55 -32.07 12.68 -15.72
CA ASN A 55 -31.15 12.31 -16.78
C ASN A 55 -29.67 12.47 -16.34
N TRP A 56 -29.08 11.37 -15.90
CA TRP A 56 -27.69 11.33 -15.42
C TRP A 56 -26.63 11.55 -16.50
N GLN A 57 -26.98 11.54 -17.79
CA GLN A 57 -26.04 11.74 -18.90
C GLN A 57 -26.27 13.08 -19.61
N ILE A 58 -27.07 13.97 -19.02
CA ILE A 58 -27.45 15.22 -19.66
C ILE A 58 -26.26 16.18 -19.82
N ASN A 59 -26.17 16.78 -21.00
CA ASN A 59 -25.30 17.91 -21.31
C ASN A 59 -26.07 18.87 -22.24
N THR A 60 -26.59 19.96 -21.67
CA THR A 60 -27.37 20.97 -22.41
C THR A 60 -26.50 22.12 -22.93
N GLY A 61 -25.18 22.10 -22.65
CA GLY A 61 -24.28 23.21 -22.98
C GLY A 61 -24.35 24.42 -22.03
N ASN A 62 -25.05 24.30 -20.89
CA ASN A 62 -25.21 25.37 -19.89
C ASN A 62 -24.03 25.50 -18.90
N GLY A 63 -22.98 24.68 -19.05
CA GLY A 63 -21.81 24.66 -18.16
C GLY A 63 -21.94 23.75 -16.93
N TYR A 64 -23.11 23.13 -16.75
CA TYR A 64 -23.40 22.11 -15.74
C TYR A 64 -23.69 20.77 -16.42
N TYR A 65 -23.35 19.68 -15.76
CA TYR A 65 -23.36 18.37 -16.41
C TYR A 65 -23.90 17.30 -15.48
N GLY A 66 -24.51 16.28 -16.08
CA GLY A 66 -24.96 15.09 -15.38
C GLY A 66 -26.23 15.28 -14.54
N GLY A 67 -26.58 14.25 -13.78
CA GLY A 67 -27.90 14.13 -13.14
C GLY A 67 -28.15 15.20 -12.10
N VAL A 68 -27.14 15.54 -11.31
CA VAL A 68 -27.22 16.57 -10.26
C VAL A 68 -26.58 17.89 -10.69
N GLN A 69 -26.46 18.13 -12.01
CA GLN A 69 -25.98 19.37 -12.61
C GLN A 69 -24.75 19.95 -11.89
N ILE A 70 -23.58 19.30 -12.05
CA ILE A 70 -22.34 19.76 -11.41
C ILE A 70 -21.59 20.72 -12.35
N TYR A 71 -21.21 21.89 -11.84
CA TYR A 71 -20.38 22.86 -12.57
C TYR A 71 -18.97 22.29 -12.82
N LEU A 72 -18.45 22.36 -14.05
CA LEU A 72 -17.19 21.68 -14.40
C LEU A 72 -15.97 22.12 -13.55
N PRO A 73 -15.73 23.41 -13.27
CA PRO A 73 -14.68 23.80 -12.32
C PRO A 73 -14.86 23.22 -10.92
N THR A 74 -16.09 23.13 -10.41
CA THR A 74 -16.38 22.49 -9.12
C THR A 74 -16.13 20.98 -9.20
N TRP A 75 -16.56 20.32 -10.28
CA TRP A 75 -16.23 18.92 -10.55
C TRP A 75 -14.72 18.67 -10.52
N ASN A 76 -13.94 19.53 -11.19
CA ASN A 76 -12.48 19.44 -11.18
C ASN A 76 -11.91 19.67 -9.76
N ALA A 77 -12.40 20.69 -9.05
CA ALA A 77 -11.90 21.07 -7.71
C ALA A 77 -12.18 20.00 -6.64
N TYR A 78 -13.26 19.25 -6.78
CA TYR A 78 -13.64 18.19 -5.83
C TYR A 78 -13.21 16.78 -6.28
N GLY A 79 -12.35 16.69 -7.31
CA GLY A 79 -11.68 15.46 -7.74
C GLY A 79 -12.41 14.64 -8.81
N GLY A 80 -13.49 15.15 -9.40
CA GLY A 80 -14.28 14.41 -10.40
C GLY A 80 -13.54 14.05 -11.69
N ARG A 81 -12.42 14.73 -11.99
CA ARG A 81 -11.52 14.34 -13.10
C ARG A 81 -10.94 12.94 -12.96
N GLU A 82 -10.99 12.36 -11.76
CA GLU A 82 -10.68 10.95 -11.50
C GLU A 82 -11.66 10.00 -12.22
N TYR A 83 -12.92 10.40 -12.38
CA TYR A 83 -13.96 9.56 -12.97
C TYR A 83 -14.22 9.88 -14.43
N ALA A 84 -14.26 11.17 -14.79
CA ALA A 84 -14.50 11.59 -16.17
C ALA A 84 -14.05 13.03 -16.44
N THR A 85 -13.80 13.33 -17.72
CA THR A 85 -13.49 14.69 -18.19
C THR A 85 -14.64 15.66 -17.89
N TYR A 86 -15.89 15.19 -18.00
CA TYR A 86 -17.10 15.92 -17.64
C TYR A 86 -18.05 15.07 -16.79
N PRO A 87 -18.82 15.65 -15.86
CA PRO A 87 -19.73 14.88 -15.00
C PRO A 87 -20.72 13.98 -15.76
N HIS A 88 -21.27 14.43 -16.89
CA HIS A 88 -22.22 13.66 -17.70
C HIS A 88 -21.64 12.39 -18.35
N GLN A 89 -20.31 12.26 -18.39
CA GLN A 89 -19.62 11.07 -18.87
C GLN A 89 -19.34 10.06 -17.73
N ALA A 90 -19.53 10.47 -16.48
CA ALA A 90 -19.38 9.61 -15.31
C ALA A 90 -20.70 8.87 -15.00
N THR A 91 -20.59 7.73 -14.33
CA THR A 91 -21.76 6.97 -13.85
C THR A 91 -22.53 7.76 -12.77
N LYS A 92 -23.80 7.41 -12.55
CA LYS A 92 -24.63 7.98 -11.47
C LYS A 92 -23.93 7.94 -10.12
N GLN A 93 -23.34 6.80 -9.76
CA GLN A 93 -22.62 6.63 -8.50
C GLN A 93 -21.43 7.59 -8.39
N GLN A 94 -20.60 7.70 -9.43
CA GLN A 94 -19.44 8.60 -9.43
C GLN A 94 -19.85 10.07 -9.31
N GLN A 95 -20.94 10.47 -9.95
CA GLN A 95 -21.49 11.80 -9.81
C GLN A 95 -21.96 12.07 -8.37
N ILE A 96 -22.64 11.10 -7.75
CA ILE A 96 -23.06 11.18 -6.34
C ILE A 96 -21.86 11.26 -5.40
N LEU A 97 -20.79 10.48 -5.61
CA LEU A 97 -19.58 10.55 -4.77
C LEU A 97 -18.92 11.94 -4.76
N ILE A 98 -18.89 12.63 -5.91
CA ILE A 98 -18.37 14.00 -5.98
C ILE A 98 -19.39 14.99 -5.39
N ALA A 99 -20.68 14.77 -5.61
CA ALA A 99 -21.74 15.58 -5.00
C ALA A 99 -21.70 15.49 -3.47
N GLU A 100 -21.40 14.34 -2.88
CA GLU A 100 -21.23 14.19 -1.42
C GLU A 100 -20.04 15.02 -0.89
N LYS A 101 -18.92 15.06 -1.62
CA LYS A 101 -17.77 15.92 -1.26
C LYS A 101 -18.13 17.41 -1.34
N ILE A 102 -18.90 17.78 -2.38
CA ILE A 102 -19.41 19.16 -2.53
C ILE A 102 -20.39 19.49 -1.41
N LEU A 103 -21.28 18.57 -1.04
CA LEU A 103 -22.23 18.71 0.07
C LEU A 103 -21.50 18.91 1.40
N ALA A 104 -20.46 18.13 1.68
CA ALA A 104 -19.64 18.30 2.87
C ALA A 104 -18.88 19.64 2.90
N GLY A 105 -18.43 20.13 1.74
CA GLY A 105 -17.63 21.36 1.64
C GLY A 105 -18.43 22.66 1.51
N GLN A 106 -19.60 22.62 0.86
CA GLN A 106 -20.41 23.80 0.51
C GLN A 106 -21.81 23.76 1.13
N GLY A 107 -22.21 22.63 1.72
CA GLY A 107 -23.56 22.40 2.20
C GLY A 107 -24.57 22.19 1.07
N ALA A 108 -25.82 21.89 1.45
CA ALA A 108 -26.90 21.61 0.51
C ALA A 108 -27.27 22.81 -0.40
N GLY A 109 -26.78 24.02 -0.06
CA GLY A 109 -26.95 25.23 -0.85
C GLY A 109 -26.31 25.17 -2.24
N ALA A 110 -25.37 24.24 -2.47
CA ALA A 110 -24.79 24.00 -3.80
C ALA A 110 -25.82 23.58 -4.86
N TRP A 111 -26.99 23.07 -4.45
CA TRP A 111 -28.12 22.70 -5.32
C TRP A 111 -29.38 23.56 -5.09
N GLY A 112 -29.23 24.73 -4.45
CA GLY A 112 -30.30 25.71 -4.27
C GLY A 112 -31.63 25.11 -3.79
N SER A 113 -32.71 25.41 -4.52
CA SER A 113 -34.07 24.91 -4.21
C SER A 113 -34.22 23.40 -4.41
N CYS A 114 -33.46 22.79 -5.31
CA CYS A 114 -33.49 21.34 -5.53
C CYS A 114 -32.87 20.58 -4.36
N GLY A 115 -31.76 21.08 -3.81
CA GLY A 115 -31.16 20.55 -2.58
C GLY A 115 -32.10 20.66 -1.37
N ALA A 116 -32.73 21.83 -1.19
CA ALA A 116 -33.71 22.04 -0.12
C ALA A 116 -34.96 21.16 -0.28
N GLY A 117 -35.55 21.11 -1.49
CA GLY A 117 -36.75 20.33 -1.80
C GLY A 117 -36.55 18.81 -1.70
N ALA A 118 -35.31 18.33 -1.89
CA ALA A 118 -34.96 16.93 -1.71
C ALA A 118 -34.77 16.53 -0.24
N GLY A 119 -34.60 17.49 0.67
CA GLY A 119 -34.23 17.24 2.07
C GLY A 119 -32.73 17.02 2.28
N LEU A 120 -31.89 17.42 1.32
CA LEU A 120 -30.46 17.10 1.28
C LEU A 120 -29.67 17.54 2.52
N GLY A 121 -30.04 18.68 3.11
CA GLY A 121 -29.34 19.23 4.28
C GLY A 121 -29.65 18.54 5.61
N GLY A 122 -30.67 17.67 5.66
CA GLY A 122 -31.07 16.95 6.87
C GLY A 122 -31.08 15.43 6.72
N ASP A 123 -30.74 14.93 5.53
CA ASP A 123 -30.54 13.51 5.30
C ASP A 123 -29.08 13.16 5.63
N HIS A 124 -28.92 12.31 6.64
CA HIS A 124 -27.63 11.81 7.14
C HIS A 124 -27.48 10.29 6.92
N ALA A 125 -28.32 9.72 6.06
CA ALA A 125 -28.24 8.32 5.67
C ALA A 125 -27.22 8.18 4.54
N ASP A 126 -25.94 8.02 4.88
CA ASP A 126 -24.89 7.76 3.90
C ASP A 126 -25.22 6.50 3.09
N PRO A 127 -25.55 6.60 1.79
CA PRO A 127 -25.81 5.45 0.94
C PRO A 127 -24.51 4.74 0.54
N TYR A 128 -23.38 5.41 0.80
CA TYR A 128 -22.01 4.97 0.56
C TYR A 128 -21.17 5.22 1.84
N PRO A 129 -21.57 4.66 3.01
CA PRO A 129 -21.03 4.93 4.35
C PRO A 129 -19.51 4.93 4.34
N THR A 130 -18.86 6.09 4.56
CA THR A 130 -17.39 6.35 4.51
C THR A 130 -16.53 5.10 4.31
N THR A 131 -16.69 4.57 3.12
CA THR A 131 -15.86 3.66 2.37
C THR A 131 -16.44 3.87 0.98
N PRO A 132 -15.93 4.87 0.23
CA PRO A 132 -15.71 4.55 -1.17
C PRO A 132 -15.05 3.16 -1.15
N PRO A 133 -15.43 2.17 -1.98
CA PRO A 133 -14.40 1.20 -2.31
C PRO A 133 -13.23 2.08 -2.75
N ALA A 134 -12.15 2.05 -1.97
CA ALA A 134 -10.86 2.41 -2.50
C ALA A 134 -10.86 1.75 -3.88
N PRO A 135 -10.45 2.43 -4.95
CA PRO A 135 -10.09 1.73 -6.17
C PRO A 135 -9.34 0.47 -5.69
N VAL A 136 -9.83 -0.74 -6.05
CA VAL A 136 -9.41 -2.01 -5.42
C VAL A 136 -7.96 -2.31 -5.77
N GLY A 137 -7.05 -1.52 -5.23
CA GLY A 137 -5.64 -1.58 -5.51
C GLY A 137 -5.08 -2.80 -4.82
N MET A 138 -4.21 -3.48 -5.55
CA MET A 138 -3.44 -4.57 -5.01
C MET A 138 -2.25 -3.95 -4.30
N VAL A 139 -2.10 -4.28 -3.03
CA VAL A 139 -1.01 -3.81 -2.18
C VAL A 139 -0.11 -4.97 -1.78
N HIS A 140 1.14 -4.65 -1.43
CA HIS A 140 2.14 -5.61 -0.97
C HIS A 140 2.41 -6.71 -2.02
N LEU A 141 2.69 -6.31 -3.26
CA LEU A 141 2.98 -7.27 -4.32
C LEU A 141 4.29 -8.03 -4.06
N THR A 142 4.31 -9.31 -4.45
CA THR A 142 5.52 -10.13 -4.49
C THR A 142 5.36 -11.25 -5.52
N ALA A 143 6.45 -11.89 -5.95
CA ALA A 143 6.41 -12.91 -6.98
C ALA A 143 7.29 -14.11 -6.65
N ALA A 144 6.81 -15.30 -6.99
CA ALA A 144 7.51 -16.58 -6.94
C ALA A 144 6.67 -17.64 -7.69
N ASP A 145 7.20 -18.85 -7.87
CA ASP A 145 6.46 -19.97 -8.47
C ASP A 145 5.62 -20.69 -7.40
N PHE A 146 4.42 -20.18 -7.13
CA PHE A 146 3.48 -20.74 -6.14
C PHE A 146 2.68 -21.92 -6.71
N THR A 147 2.51 -21.96 -8.03
CA THR A 147 1.82 -23.03 -8.75
C THR A 147 2.67 -24.28 -8.93
N GLY A 148 4.00 -24.17 -8.82
CA GLY A 148 4.96 -25.25 -9.02
C GLY A 148 5.15 -25.64 -10.48
N ASP A 149 4.78 -24.75 -11.42
CA ASP A 149 4.78 -25.04 -12.85
C ASP A 149 6.02 -24.52 -13.60
N GLY A 150 6.96 -23.93 -12.86
CA GLY A 150 8.21 -23.36 -13.37
C GLY A 150 8.07 -21.90 -13.82
N ARG A 151 6.89 -21.28 -13.72
CA ARG A 151 6.66 -19.89 -14.11
C ARG A 151 6.44 -19.02 -12.89
N LYS A 152 6.85 -17.75 -12.99
CA LYS A 152 6.70 -16.81 -11.86
C LYS A 152 5.26 -16.32 -11.80
N ASP A 153 4.65 -16.55 -10.64
CA ASP A 153 3.32 -16.05 -10.31
C ASP A 153 3.45 -14.74 -9.52
N LEU A 154 2.41 -13.92 -9.56
CA LEU A 154 2.31 -12.69 -8.78
C LEU A 154 1.29 -12.87 -7.65
N VAL A 155 1.62 -12.41 -6.46
CA VAL A 155 0.73 -12.39 -5.29
C VAL A 155 0.52 -10.95 -4.84
N GLY A 156 -0.70 -10.61 -4.47
CA GLY A 156 -1.05 -9.29 -3.94
C GLY A 156 -2.24 -9.31 -3.01
N VAL A 157 -2.31 -8.33 -2.11
CA VAL A 157 -3.42 -8.13 -1.17
C VAL A 157 -4.41 -7.13 -1.76
N GLU A 158 -5.67 -7.51 -1.92
CA GLU A 158 -6.73 -6.58 -2.31
C GLU A 158 -7.05 -5.68 -1.11
N SER A 159 -6.54 -4.44 -1.14
CA SER A 159 -6.59 -3.49 -0.01
C SER A 159 -7.98 -3.31 0.60
N ALA A 160 -9.02 -3.26 -0.25
CA ALA A 160 -10.39 -3.05 0.20
C ALA A 160 -10.98 -4.22 0.99
N THR A 161 -10.55 -5.45 0.72
CA THR A 161 -11.18 -6.67 1.28
C THR A 161 -10.23 -7.47 2.17
N GLY A 162 -8.93 -7.24 2.07
CA GLY A 162 -7.89 -8.05 2.70
C GLY A 162 -7.81 -9.47 2.13
N LYS A 163 -8.34 -9.71 0.92
CA LYS A 163 -8.14 -10.99 0.23
C LYS A 163 -6.72 -11.06 -0.32
N LEU A 164 -6.07 -12.20 -0.15
CA LEU A 164 -4.83 -12.49 -0.85
C LEU A 164 -5.17 -13.17 -2.17
N TRP A 165 -4.68 -12.61 -3.26
CA TRP A 165 -4.87 -13.13 -4.60
C TRP A 165 -3.54 -13.59 -5.16
N LEU A 166 -3.56 -14.76 -5.78
CA LEU A 166 -2.52 -15.28 -6.64
C LEU A 166 -2.92 -15.05 -8.09
N TYR A 167 -2.00 -14.60 -8.91
CA TYR A 167 -2.13 -14.39 -10.35
C TYR A 167 -1.15 -15.36 -11.03
N PRO A 168 -1.64 -16.52 -11.51
CA PRO A 168 -0.78 -17.52 -12.13
C PRO A 168 -0.03 -16.96 -13.35
N GLY A 169 1.28 -17.13 -13.40
CA GLY A 169 2.11 -16.70 -14.52
C GLY A 169 1.82 -17.52 -15.77
N LYS A 170 1.78 -16.85 -16.93
CA LYS A 170 1.72 -17.56 -18.22
C LYS A 170 3.10 -17.87 -18.77
N GLY A 171 4.15 -17.21 -18.26
CA GLY A 171 5.52 -17.34 -18.75
C GLY A 171 5.74 -16.55 -20.04
N ASP A 172 4.91 -15.54 -20.31
CA ASP A 172 5.03 -14.62 -21.44
C ASP A 172 5.06 -13.14 -20.99
N GLY A 173 5.30 -12.91 -19.69
CA GLY A 173 5.19 -11.59 -19.06
C GLY A 173 3.75 -11.20 -18.68
N THR A 174 2.77 -12.09 -18.82
CA THR A 174 1.38 -11.85 -18.42
C THR A 174 0.84 -12.90 -17.45
N PHE A 175 -0.31 -12.60 -16.84
CA PHE A 175 -0.96 -13.45 -15.85
C PHE A 175 -2.30 -14.03 -16.31
N GLY A 176 -2.67 -15.18 -15.75
CA GLY A 176 -3.97 -15.82 -15.89
C GLY A 176 -5.02 -15.26 -14.92
N ASP A 177 -6.16 -15.96 -14.84
CA ASP A 177 -7.24 -15.62 -13.92
C ASP A 177 -6.77 -15.76 -12.47
N ARG A 178 -7.07 -14.74 -11.65
CA ARG A 178 -6.66 -14.72 -10.24
C ARG A 178 -7.37 -15.79 -9.41
N VAL A 179 -6.63 -16.38 -8.48
CA VAL A 179 -7.11 -17.36 -7.51
C VAL A 179 -7.06 -16.75 -6.12
N GLN A 180 -8.15 -16.83 -5.36
CA GLN A 180 -8.15 -16.38 -3.97
C GLN A 180 -7.42 -17.43 -3.11
N ILE A 181 -6.34 -17.00 -2.45
CA ILE A 181 -5.48 -17.89 -1.65
C ILE A 181 -5.44 -17.51 -0.17
N GLY A 182 -6.18 -16.47 0.24
CA GLY A 182 -6.30 -16.10 1.64
C GLY A 182 -7.34 -15.02 1.94
N THR A 183 -7.56 -14.76 3.22
CA THR A 183 -8.44 -13.71 3.77
C THR A 183 -7.79 -13.03 4.97
N GLY A 184 -8.13 -11.78 5.25
CA GLY A 184 -7.64 -11.04 6.41
C GLY A 184 -6.20 -10.51 6.27
N TRP A 185 -5.67 -10.47 5.05
CA TRP A 185 -4.28 -10.09 4.77
C TRP A 185 -4.00 -8.59 4.93
N ASN A 186 -5.03 -7.76 5.16
CA ASN A 186 -4.85 -6.38 5.67
C ASN A 186 -4.19 -6.35 7.07
N ALA A 187 -4.10 -7.49 7.76
CA ALA A 187 -3.31 -7.63 8.97
C ALA A 187 -1.79 -7.66 8.71
N MET A 188 -1.34 -7.74 7.46
CA MET A 188 0.07 -7.77 7.06
C MET A 188 0.48 -6.43 6.43
N SER A 189 1.75 -6.06 6.58
CA SER A 189 2.30 -4.77 6.12
C SER A 189 3.23 -4.88 4.92
N LYS A 190 3.82 -6.06 4.69
CA LYS A 190 4.87 -6.33 3.70
C LYS A 190 4.89 -7.82 3.40
N LEU A 191 5.16 -8.16 2.14
CA LEU A 191 5.29 -9.53 1.64
C LEU A 191 6.61 -9.71 0.88
N ALA A 192 7.22 -10.89 1.00
CA ALA A 192 8.29 -11.36 0.13
C ALA A 192 8.09 -12.86 -0.13
N ALA A 193 8.49 -13.35 -1.29
CA ALA A 193 8.27 -14.73 -1.68
C ALA A 193 9.54 -15.36 -2.28
N ALA A 194 9.85 -16.56 -1.82
CA ALA A 194 10.89 -17.45 -2.34
C ALA A 194 10.81 -18.80 -1.61
N ASP A 195 11.59 -19.80 -2.02
CA ASP A 195 11.72 -21.09 -1.30
C ASP A 195 12.65 -20.94 -0.08
N TYR A 196 12.10 -20.47 1.05
CA TYR A 196 12.83 -20.28 2.30
C TYR A 196 12.95 -21.57 3.11
N THR A 197 12.08 -22.55 2.86
CA THR A 197 12.08 -23.85 3.52
C THR A 197 13.02 -24.87 2.85
N GLY A 198 13.46 -24.62 1.62
CA GLY A 198 14.34 -25.49 0.84
C GLY A 198 13.65 -26.74 0.29
N ASP A 199 12.32 -26.72 0.19
CA ASP A 199 11.53 -27.89 -0.24
C ASP A 199 11.18 -27.87 -1.75
N GLY A 200 11.68 -26.87 -2.47
CA GLY A 200 11.47 -26.65 -3.90
C GLY A 200 10.18 -25.89 -4.22
N LYS A 201 9.48 -25.34 -3.23
CA LYS A 201 8.21 -24.63 -3.41
C LYS A 201 8.31 -23.21 -2.91
N ALA A 202 7.62 -22.28 -3.57
CA ALA A 202 7.60 -20.90 -3.13
C ALA A 202 6.86 -20.72 -1.80
N ASP A 203 7.54 -20.20 -0.80
CA ASP A 203 6.97 -19.76 0.47
C ASP A 203 6.63 -18.27 0.43
N LEU A 204 5.73 -17.84 1.34
CA LEU A 204 5.38 -16.44 1.51
C LEU A 204 5.79 -15.96 2.90
N LEU A 205 6.64 -14.94 2.96
CA LEU A 205 6.93 -14.17 4.15
C LEU A 205 5.94 -13.01 4.31
N ALA A 206 5.51 -12.76 5.54
CA ALA A 206 4.65 -11.62 5.85
C ALA A 206 4.98 -10.99 7.21
N VAL A 207 4.99 -9.65 7.27
CA VAL A 207 5.17 -8.90 8.52
C VAL A 207 3.81 -8.47 9.07
N GLU A 208 3.43 -8.97 10.24
CA GLU A 208 2.15 -8.68 10.88
C GLU A 208 2.12 -7.26 11.48
N ASN A 209 1.08 -6.48 11.14
CA ASN A 209 0.93 -5.07 11.54
C ASN A 209 0.91 -4.87 13.06
N SER A 210 0.16 -5.70 13.78
CA SER A 210 -0.11 -5.51 15.21
C SER A 210 1.09 -5.84 16.10
N THR A 211 1.96 -6.75 15.66
CA THR A 211 3.06 -7.28 16.47
C THR A 211 4.43 -6.94 15.91
N GLY A 212 4.53 -6.65 14.60
CA GLY A 212 5.80 -6.55 13.90
C GLY A 212 6.53 -7.89 13.81
N ASN A 213 5.84 -9.02 13.98
CA ASN A 213 6.43 -10.35 13.82
C ASN A 213 6.53 -10.73 12.35
N LEU A 214 7.60 -11.44 11.99
CA LEU A 214 7.75 -12.05 10.68
C LEU A 214 7.23 -13.48 10.74
N PHE A 215 6.28 -13.78 9.85
CA PHE A 215 5.75 -15.12 9.66
C PHE A 215 6.15 -15.66 8.29
N LEU A 216 6.45 -16.96 8.24
CA LEU A 216 6.59 -17.73 7.01
C LEU A 216 5.34 -18.60 6.84
N TYR A 217 4.76 -18.56 5.65
CA TYR A 217 3.65 -19.41 5.21
C TYR A 217 4.20 -20.37 4.16
N PRO A 218 4.34 -21.67 4.50
CA PRO A 218 4.94 -22.63 3.57
C PRO A 218 4.12 -22.78 2.29
N GLY A 219 4.79 -22.85 1.14
CA GLY A 219 4.15 -23.12 -0.13
C GLY A 219 3.69 -24.57 -0.27
N THR A 220 2.57 -24.81 -0.95
CA THR A 220 2.21 -26.19 -1.33
C THR A 220 2.71 -26.58 -2.72
N GLY A 221 3.14 -25.60 -3.53
CA GLY A 221 3.53 -25.81 -4.93
C GLY A 221 2.34 -26.17 -5.80
N SER A 222 1.15 -25.66 -5.47
CA SER A 222 -0.08 -25.86 -6.22
C SER A 222 -1.12 -24.80 -5.86
N ALA A 223 -1.74 -24.17 -6.85
CA ALA A 223 -2.73 -23.12 -6.67
C ALA A 223 -4.14 -23.66 -6.34
N VAL A 224 -4.30 -24.34 -5.21
CA VAL A 224 -5.58 -24.95 -4.77
C VAL A 224 -6.36 -24.02 -3.85
N GLY A 225 -6.64 -22.80 -4.31
CA GLY A 225 -7.41 -21.79 -3.55
C GLY A 225 -6.80 -21.54 -2.17
N MET A 226 -7.62 -21.64 -1.11
CA MET A 226 -7.19 -21.43 0.28
C MET A 226 -6.14 -22.41 0.79
N ASN A 227 -5.90 -23.52 0.08
CA ASN A 227 -4.88 -24.50 0.44
C ASN A 227 -3.55 -24.26 -0.28
N THR A 228 -3.38 -23.14 -0.99
CA THR A 228 -2.12 -22.80 -1.67
C THR A 228 -0.97 -22.59 -0.67
N LEU A 229 -1.29 -22.05 0.51
CA LEU A 229 -0.34 -21.80 1.60
C LEU A 229 -0.65 -22.70 2.80
N GLY A 230 0.39 -23.20 3.45
CA GLY A 230 0.33 -23.99 4.67
C GLY A 230 0.17 -23.14 5.94
N ALA A 231 0.20 -23.83 7.09
CA ALA A 231 0.13 -23.18 8.39
C ALA A 231 1.36 -22.30 8.64
N ARG A 232 1.14 -21.05 9.05
CA ARG A 232 2.21 -20.08 9.29
C ARG A 232 3.08 -20.45 10.49
N SER A 233 4.37 -20.14 10.40
CA SER A 233 5.34 -20.23 11.50
C SER A 233 5.96 -18.86 11.76
N GLN A 234 6.08 -18.46 13.03
CA GLN A 234 6.82 -17.25 13.36
C GLN A 234 8.32 -17.51 13.19
N ILE A 235 8.98 -16.70 12.38
CA ILE A 235 10.42 -16.80 12.12
C ILE A 235 11.20 -15.54 12.51
N GLY A 236 10.52 -14.56 13.13
CA GLY A 236 11.20 -13.37 13.62
C GLY A 236 10.29 -12.44 14.41
N SER A 237 10.91 -11.47 15.07
CA SER A 237 10.26 -10.37 15.80
C SER A 237 10.97 -9.05 15.48
N GLY A 238 10.29 -7.91 15.70
CA GLY A 238 10.87 -6.58 15.46
C GLY A 238 10.92 -6.14 13.99
N TRP A 239 10.30 -6.88 13.08
CA TRP A 239 10.23 -6.58 11.65
C TRP A 239 9.31 -5.40 11.30
N GLY A 240 8.48 -4.95 12.26
CA GLY A 240 7.73 -3.70 12.12
C GLY A 240 8.63 -2.46 11.94
N GLY A 241 9.91 -2.53 12.33
CA GLY A 241 10.91 -1.48 12.07
C GLY A 241 11.51 -1.49 10.67
N MET A 242 11.05 -2.37 9.77
CA MET A 242 11.44 -2.36 8.37
C MET A 242 10.50 -1.47 7.57
N ARG A 243 11.04 -0.67 6.65
CA ARG A 243 10.27 0.07 5.63
C ARG A 243 9.86 -0.87 4.51
N ASP A 244 10.82 -1.67 4.03
CA ASP A 244 10.73 -2.38 2.76
C ASP A 244 11.51 -3.70 2.80
N LEU A 245 11.13 -4.67 1.97
CA LEU A 245 11.77 -5.99 1.90
C LEU A 245 11.64 -6.64 0.51
N THR A 246 12.66 -7.39 0.10
CA THR A 246 12.66 -8.12 -1.18
C THR A 246 13.49 -9.39 -1.06
N ALA A 247 13.03 -10.47 -1.71
CA ALA A 247 13.75 -11.74 -1.78
C ALA A 247 14.84 -11.67 -2.84
N ILE A 248 16.02 -12.20 -2.53
CA ILE A 248 17.20 -12.15 -3.40
C ILE A 248 18.24 -13.17 -2.92
N ASP A 249 18.97 -13.85 -3.80
CA ASP A 249 20.16 -14.61 -3.40
C ASP A 249 21.41 -13.71 -3.58
N VAL A 250 21.82 -12.99 -2.52
CA VAL A 250 22.93 -12.03 -2.60
C VAL A 250 24.29 -12.69 -2.44
N ASN A 251 24.35 -13.87 -1.83
CA ASN A 251 25.59 -14.60 -1.56
C ASN A 251 25.85 -15.74 -2.55
N LYS A 252 24.93 -15.99 -3.49
CA LYS A 252 24.99 -17.01 -4.54
C LYS A 252 25.17 -18.42 -3.97
N ASP A 253 24.58 -18.70 -2.81
CA ASP A 253 24.60 -20.03 -2.20
C ASP A 253 23.44 -20.93 -2.65
N GLY A 254 22.54 -20.40 -3.49
CA GLY A 254 21.38 -21.10 -4.02
C GLY A 254 20.19 -21.11 -3.07
N LYS A 255 20.28 -20.42 -1.93
CA LYS A 255 19.18 -20.25 -0.98
C LYS A 255 18.71 -18.80 -1.04
N PRO A 256 17.40 -18.56 -1.04
CA PRO A 256 16.88 -17.21 -1.04
C PRO A 256 17.24 -16.47 0.25
N ASP A 257 17.95 -15.35 0.12
CA ASP A 257 18.13 -14.38 1.20
C ASP A 257 16.95 -13.40 1.23
N LEU A 258 16.93 -12.57 2.27
CA LEU A 258 16.02 -11.44 2.38
C LEU A 258 16.83 -10.15 2.54
N VAL A 259 16.58 -9.18 1.68
CA VAL A 259 17.11 -7.81 1.85
C VAL A 259 15.99 -6.92 2.39
N ALA A 260 16.31 -6.10 3.39
CA ALA A 260 15.34 -5.18 4.00
C ALA A 260 15.97 -3.81 4.27
N VAL A 261 15.16 -2.77 4.12
CA VAL A 261 15.50 -1.39 4.50
C VAL A 261 14.84 -1.09 5.84
N ASP A 262 15.62 -0.72 6.85
CA ASP A 262 15.04 -0.28 8.13
C ASP A 262 14.57 1.18 8.09
N THR A 263 13.76 1.59 9.06
CA THR A 263 13.25 2.98 9.15
C THR A 263 14.34 4.02 9.40
N ASN A 264 15.55 3.61 9.77
CA ASN A 264 16.71 4.51 9.92
C ASN A 264 17.50 4.63 8.60
N GLY A 265 17.10 3.91 7.55
CA GLY A 265 17.73 3.94 6.24
C GLY A 265 18.97 3.05 6.11
N SER A 266 19.13 2.05 6.96
CA SER A 266 20.14 1.01 6.74
C SER A 266 19.57 -0.10 5.87
N LEU A 267 20.39 -0.59 4.92
CA LEU A 267 20.09 -1.78 4.12
C LEU A 267 20.74 -2.99 4.79
N TRP A 268 19.93 -4.00 5.07
CA TRP A 268 20.35 -5.24 5.72
C TRP A 268 20.09 -6.42 4.79
N ALA A 269 21.03 -7.36 4.73
CA ALA A 269 20.81 -8.68 4.17
C ALA A 269 20.70 -9.72 5.30
N TYR A 270 19.75 -10.63 5.16
CA TYR A 270 19.49 -11.74 6.07
C TYR A 270 19.67 -13.04 5.27
N PRO A 271 20.79 -13.75 5.44
CA PRO A 271 21.07 -14.96 4.66
C PRO A 271 20.00 -16.03 4.83
N GLY A 272 19.52 -16.64 3.75
CA GLY A 272 18.62 -17.78 3.82
C GLY A 272 19.34 -19.02 4.33
N THR A 273 18.71 -19.79 5.22
CA THR A 273 19.27 -21.10 5.59
C THR A 273 18.73 -22.24 4.73
N GLY A 274 17.65 -22.00 3.96
CA GLY A 274 16.97 -23.01 3.15
C GLY A 274 16.36 -24.11 4.01
N SER A 275 15.84 -23.74 5.18
CA SER A 275 15.24 -24.66 6.15
C SER A 275 14.36 -23.89 7.12
N LEU A 276 13.12 -24.36 7.32
CA LEU A 276 12.23 -23.81 8.34
C LEU A 276 12.73 -24.19 9.74
N ALA A 277 13.27 -23.20 10.47
CA ALA A 277 13.89 -23.41 11.77
C ALA A 277 13.61 -22.25 12.74
N GLY A 278 12.34 -21.79 12.80
CA GLY A 278 11.95 -20.64 13.63
C GLY A 278 12.79 -19.41 13.27
N SER A 279 13.38 -18.74 14.26
CA SER A 279 14.26 -17.58 14.02
C SER A 279 15.54 -17.88 13.25
N SER A 280 15.93 -19.15 13.11
CA SER A 280 17.09 -19.57 12.33
C SER A 280 16.77 -19.90 10.88
N THR A 281 15.54 -19.66 10.42
CA THR A 281 15.17 -19.71 8.99
C THR A 281 15.94 -18.64 8.21
N LEU A 282 16.22 -17.50 8.84
CA LEU A 282 17.14 -16.48 8.37
C LEU A 282 18.37 -16.44 9.28
N GLY A 283 19.53 -16.24 8.67
CA GLY A 283 20.83 -16.12 9.33
C GLY A 283 21.03 -14.75 9.99
N GLY A 284 22.19 -14.60 10.62
CA GLY A 284 22.60 -13.32 11.20
C GLY A 284 22.67 -12.22 10.15
N ARG A 285 21.98 -11.10 10.37
CA ARG A 285 21.93 -10.00 9.40
C ARG A 285 23.29 -9.31 9.24
N VAL A 286 23.56 -8.86 8.03
CA VAL A 286 24.74 -8.06 7.67
C VAL A 286 24.28 -6.72 7.14
N GLN A 287 24.88 -5.62 7.64
CA GLN A 287 24.61 -4.30 7.07
C GLN A 287 25.34 -4.19 5.73
N ILE A 288 24.58 -4.00 4.67
CA ILE A 288 25.09 -3.94 3.29
C ILE A 288 24.95 -2.56 2.65
N GLY A 289 24.36 -1.60 3.37
CA GLY A 289 24.29 -0.21 2.94
C GLY A 289 23.73 0.73 4.00
N SER A 290 23.87 2.03 3.73
CA SER A 290 23.33 3.13 4.53
C SER A 290 22.75 4.22 3.61
N GLY A 291 21.86 5.07 4.14
CA GLY A 291 21.22 6.15 3.37
C GLY A 291 20.07 5.69 2.47
N TRP A 292 19.54 4.49 2.67
CA TRP A 292 18.44 3.91 1.88
C TRP A 292 17.05 4.38 2.29
N GLY A 293 16.94 5.17 3.37
CA GLY A 293 15.66 5.67 3.87
C GLY A 293 14.96 6.65 2.93
N SER A 294 15.70 7.27 2.00
CA SER A 294 15.14 8.15 0.97
C SER A 294 14.71 7.42 -0.29
N MET A 295 15.08 6.16 -0.49
CA MET A 295 14.64 5.41 -1.68
C MET A 295 13.12 5.17 -1.60
N ALA A 296 12.43 5.42 -2.71
CA ALA A 296 10.98 5.27 -2.78
C ALA A 296 10.57 3.80 -2.81
N GLU A 297 11.23 3.01 -3.65
CA GLU A 297 10.90 1.61 -3.94
C GLU A 297 12.18 0.77 -4.06
N LEU A 298 12.07 -0.52 -3.76
CA LEU A 298 13.14 -1.51 -3.84
C LEU A 298 12.59 -2.82 -4.42
N ALA A 299 13.33 -3.46 -5.32
CA ALA A 299 13.03 -4.83 -5.74
C ALA A 299 14.29 -5.55 -6.21
N SER A 300 14.27 -6.87 -6.21
CA SER A 300 15.26 -7.70 -6.91
C SER A 300 14.64 -8.28 -8.18
N PRO A 301 15.04 -7.86 -9.39
CA PRO A 301 14.64 -8.53 -10.64
C PRO A 301 15.22 -9.93 -10.78
N GLY A 302 16.19 -10.32 -9.95
CA GLY A 302 17.08 -11.45 -10.22
C GLY A 302 18.27 -10.97 -11.04
N ASP A 303 18.76 -11.79 -11.97
CA ASP A 303 19.94 -11.50 -12.77
C ASP A 303 19.59 -10.66 -14.01
N LEU A 304 19.75 -9.35 -13.93
CA LEU A 304 19.33 -8.40 -14.97
C LEU A 304 20.41 -8.21 -16.05
N ASP A 305 21.68 -8.51 -15.75
CA ASP A 305 22.80 -8.43 -16.69
C ASP A 305 23.39 -9.79 -17.12
N SER A 306 22.72 -10.88 -16.75
CA SER A 306 23.06 -12.24 -17.15
C SER A 306 24.48 -12.67 -16.71
N ASP A 307 24.97 -12.13 -15.59
CA ASP A 307 26.29 -12.47 -15.03
C ASP A 307 26.25 -13.64 -14.01
N GLY A 308 25.05 -14.18 -13.80
CA GLY A 308 24.73 -15.28 -12.92
C GLY A 308 24.60 -14.86 -11.45
N LYS A 309 24.38 -13.58 -11.13
CA LYS A 309 24.19 -13.08 -9.77
C LYS A 309 22.94 -12.21 -9.73
N ALA A 310 22.20 -12.30 -8.64
CA ALA A 310 21.02 -11.48 -8.50
C ALA A 310 21.40 -10.02 -8.24
N ASP A 311 20.71 -9.13 -8.94
CA ASP A 311 20.83 -7.68 -8.84
C ASP A 311 19.73 -7.09 -7.97
N LEU A 312 19.97 -5.87 -7.50
CA LEU A 312 18.98 -5.06 -6.81
C LEU A 312 18.66 -3.82 -7.63
N VAL A 313 17.39 -3.40 -7.66
CA VAL A 313 16.98 -2.13 -8.22
C VAL A 313 16.30 -1.27 -7.17
N ALA A 314 16.48 0.05 -7.27
CA ALA A 314 15.80 1.00 -6.41
C ALA A 314 15.47 2.30 -7.12
N VAL A 315 14.38 2.94 -6.71
CA VAL A 315 13.93 4.23 -7.22
C VAL A 315 14.35 5.32 -6.24
N ASP A 316 15.09 6.32 -6.71
CA ASP A 316 15.45 7.48 -5.90
C ASP A 316 14.32 8.54 -5.85
N PRO A 317 14.38 9.52 -4.93
CA PRO A 317 13.37 10.59 -4.85
C PRO A 317 13.19 11.43 -6.11
N ALA A 318 14.19 11.47 -7.00
CA ALA A 318 14.12 12.19 -8.25
C ALA A 318 13.45 11.37 -9.37
N GLY A 319 13.10 10.11 -9.09
CA GLY A 319 12.47 9.19 -10.04
C GLY A 319 13.47 8.51 -10.97
N ALA A 320 14.76 8.47 -10.63
CA ALA A 320 15.72 7.62 -11.33
C ALA A 320 15.64 6.18 -10.83
N LEU A 321 15.60 5.23 -11.75
CA LEU A 321 15.75 3.80 -11.45
C LEU A 321 17.24 3.44 -11.53
N TRP A 322 17.77 2.95 -10.43
CA TRP A 322 19.16 2.52 -10.29
C TRP A 322 19.25 1.00 -10.22
N LYS A 323 20.14 0.41 -11.01
CA LYS A 323 20.62 -0.98 -10.83
C LYS A 323 21.82 -0.97 -9.89
N TYR A 324 21.85 -1.92 -8.96
CA TYR A 324 22.94 -2.22 -8.06
C TYR A 324 23.42 -3.64 -8.39
N PRO A 325 24.52 -3.78 -9.15
CA PRO A 325 24.98 -5.09 -9.63
C PRO A 325 25.33 -6.04 -8.48
N GLY A 326 24.82 -7.27 -8.51
CA GLY A 326 25.18 -8.30 -7.53
C GLY A 326 26.66 -8.66 -7.60
N THR A 327 27.33 -8.81 -6.45
CA THR A 327 28.69 -9.39 -6.43
C THR A 327 28.68 -10.91 -6.20
N GLY A 328 27.56 -11.47 -5.77
CA GLY A 328 27.44 -12.88 -5.38
C GLY A 328 28.22 -13.19 -4.11
N ALA A 329 28.55 -12.18 -3.31
CA ALA A 329 29.25 -12.32 -2.05
C ALA A 329 28.65 -11.35 -1.03
N LEU A 330 28.20 -11.88 0.11
CA LEU A 330 27.72 -11.07 1.21
C LEU A 330 28.89 -10.47 2.00
N ASN A 331 29.35 -9.29 1.59
CA ASN A 331 30.57 -8.64 2.12
C ASN A 331 30.32 -7.19 2.53
N GLY A 332 29.33 -6.99 3.41
CA GLY A 332 28.97 -5.66 3.92
C GLY A 332 28.63 -4.69 2.79
N SER A 333 29.17 -3.47 2.82
CA SER A 333 28.93 -2.46 1.79
C SER A 333 29.42 -2.83 0.38
N ASN A 334 30.20 -3.91 0.23
CA ASN A 334 30.66 -4.42 -1.07
C ASN A 334 29.76 -5.54 -1.62
N THR A 335 28.60 -5.79 -1.00
CA THR A 335 27.66 -6.83 -1.47
C THR A 335 27.11 -6.51 -2.86
N PHE A 336 26.93 -5.23 -3.16
CA PHE A 336 26.62 -4.74 -4.49
C PHE A 336 27.77 -3.93 -5.08
N GLY A 337 27.94 -3.99 -6.40
CA GLY A 337 28.88 -3.20 -7.17
C GLY A 337 28.45 -1.75 -7.34
N ALA A 338 29.20 -1.01 -8.17
CA ALA A 338 28.88 0.38 -8.49
C ALA A 338 27.53 0.46 -9.23
N ARG A 339 26.60 1.24 -8.68
CA ARG A 339 25.27 1.41 -9.29
C ARG A 339 25.33 2.14 -10.62
N ASN A 340 24.40 1.82 -11.51
CA ASN A 340 24.18 2.53 -12.77
C ASN A 340 22.71 2.88 -12.97
N GLN A 341 22.43 4.03 -13.57
CA GLN A 341 21.05 4.45 -13.84
C GLN A 341 20.54 3.69 -15.06
N ILE A 342 19.36 3.08 -14.92
CA ILE A 342 18.73 2.25 -15.96
C ILE A 342 17.35 2.77 -16.36
N GLY A 343 16.85 3.82 -15.71
CA GLY A 343 15.59 4.46 -16.05
C GLY A 343 15.40 5.84 -15.41
N SER A 344 14.40 6.57 -15.88
CA SER A 344 13.96 7.86 -15.36
C SER A 344 12.43 7.96 -15.37
N GLY A 345 11.85 8.89 -14.60
CA GLY A 345 10.38 9.05 -14.49
C GLY A 345 9.66 8.01 -13.62
N TRP A 346 10.40 7.29 -12.77
CA TRP A 346 9.88 6.24 -11.90
C TRP A 346 9.15 6.76 -10.65
N ASN A 347 9.03 8.09 -10.49
CA ASN A 347 8.32 8.72 -9.37
C ASN A 347 6.80 8.47 -9.37
N SER A 348 6.25 7.89 -10.45
CA SER A 348 4.84 7.45 -10.55
C SER A 348 4.68 5.93 -10.48
N MET A 349 5.79 5.20 -10.32
CA MET A 349 5.81 3.76 -10.19
C MET A 349 5.86 3.37 -8.72
N HIS A 350 5.05 2.39 -8.38
CA HIS A 350 4.88 1.88 -7.03
C HIS A 350 4.88 0.35 -7.05
N GLN A 351 5.20 -0.26 -5.91
CA GLN A 351 5.12 -1.71 -5.72
C GLN A 351 5.89 -2.48 -6.78
N LEU A 352 7.18 -2.18 -6.89
CA LEU A 352 8.08 -2.88 -7.79
C LEU A 352 8.21 -4.34 -7.34
N VAL A 353 8.07 -5.26 -8.28
CA VAL A 353 8.29 -6.70 -8.06
C VAL A 353 9.18 -7.23 -9.15
N GLY A 354 10.18 -7.99 -8.79
CA GLY A 354 11.10 -8.60 -9.74
C GLY A 354 11.00 -10.12 -9.75
N ALA A 355 11.08 -10.68 -10.95
CA ALA A 355 11.11 -12.12 -11.23
C ALA A 355 11.43 -12.32 -12.73
N ASP A 356 11.64 -13.54 -13.18
CA ASP A 356 11.63 -13.88 -14.62
C ASP A 356 10.18 -14.22 -15.04
N PHE A 357 9.41 -13.22 -15.46
CA PHE A 357 7.97 -13.35 -15.73
C PHE A 357 7.68 -13.89 -17.14
N ASN A 358 8.62 -13.74 -18.08
CA ASN A 358 8.51 -14.25 -19.44
C ASN A 358 9.32 -15.55 -19.67
N ASN A 359 9.94 -16.09 -18.62
CA ASN A 359 10.70 -17.34 -18.61
C ASN A 359 11.82 -17.38 -19.67
N ASP A 360 12.45 -16.22 -19.92
CA ASP A 360 13.53 -16.07 -20.89
C ASP A 360 14.93 -16.20 -20.26
N GLY A 361 14.99 -16.43 -18.94
CA GLY A 361 16.21 -16.60 -18.16
C GLY A 361 16.83 -15.28 -17.69
N LYS A 362 16.16 -14.15 -17.89
CA LYS A 362 16.62 -12.83 -17.45
C LYS A 362 15.69 -12.29 -16.37
N GLY A 363 16.24 -11.45 -15.49
CA GLY A 363 15.43 -10.76 -14.52
C GLY A 363 14.53 -9.72 -15.17
N ASP A 364 13.23 -9.75 -14.86
CA ASP A 364 12.24 -8.75 -15.27
C ASP A 364 11.76 -7.91 -14.08
N LEU A 365 10.95 -6.90 -14.38
CA LEU A 365 10.28 -6.08 -13.37
C LEU A 365 8.82 -5.84 -13.73
N ASP A 366 7.94 -6.00 -12.75
CA ASP A 366 6.58 -5.51 -12.76
C ASP A 366 6.48 -4.28 -11.85
N ALA A 367 5.70 -3.28 -12.27
CA ALA A 367 5.43 -2.10 -11.45
C ALA A 367 4.02 -1.54 -11.68
N VAL A 368 3.43 -1.00 -10.62
CA VAL A 368 2.12 -0.33 -10.66
C VAL A 368 2.33 1.15 -10.93
N GLN A 369 1.77 1.66 -12.02
CA GLN A 369 1.70 3.10 -12.26
C GLN A 369 0.34 3.63 -11.81
N ALA A 370 0.30 4.28 -10.65
CA ALA A 370 -0.90 4.86 -10.06
C ALA A 370 -0.64 6.28 -9.56
N GLN A 371 -1.68 7.13 -9.55
CA GLN A 371 -1.63 8.38 -8.79
C GLN A 371 -1.92 8.07 -7.32
N ALA A 372 -1.39 8.88 -6.40
CA ALA A 372 -1.65 8.72 -4.97
C ALA A 372 -3.17 8.66 -4.69
N GLY A 373 -3.61 7.59 -4.01
CA GLY A 373 -5.02 7.37 -3.66
C GLY A 373 -5.90 6.79 -4.79
N SER A 374 -5.31 6.38 -5.92
CA SER A 374 -6.04 5.78 -7.05
C SER A 374 -5.54 4.37 -7.37
N THR A 375 -6.31 3.61 -8.16
CA THR A 375 -5.77 2.43 -8.85
C THR A 375 -5.10 2.81 -10.17
N GLY A 376 -4.08 2.06 -10.52
CA GLY A 376 -3.25 2.24 -11.69
C GLY A 376 -3.34 1.15 -12.74
N GLY A 377 -2.36 1.18 -13.64
CA GLY A 377 -2.03 0.06 -14.51
C GLY A 377 -0.86 -0.73 -13.94
N LEU A 378 -0.93 -2.06 -14.03
CA LEU A 378 0.25 -2.91 -13.87
C LEU A 378 1.00 -2.93 -15.19
N TYR A 379 2.31 -2.72 -15.13
CA TYR A 379 3.20 -2.71 -16.28
C TYR A 379 4.31 -3.74 -16.11
N PHE A 380 4.52 -4.52 -17.15
CA PHE A 380 5.63 -5.45 -17.31
C PHE A 380 6.79 -4.78 -18.04
N TYR A 381 7.99 -4.93 -17.49
CA TYR A 381 9.25 -4.42 -18.03
C TYR A 381 10.20 -5.61 -18.24
N PRO A 382 10.33 -6.11 -19.47
CA PRO A 382 11.24 -7.22 -19.76
C PRO A 382 12.70 -6.82 -19.51
N GLY A 383 13.48 -7.71 -18.92
CA GLY A 383 14.92 -7.58 -18.81
C GLY A 383 15.59 -7.71 -20.18
N ASN A 384 16.55 -6.84 -20.47
CA ASN A 384 17.32 -6.97 -21.73
C ASN A 384 18.50 -7.95 -21.62
N GLY A 385 18.88 -8.37 -20.41
CA GLY A 385 20.02 -9.27 -20.15
C GLY A 385 21.38 -8.57 -20.28
N SER A 386 21.40 -7.25 -20.24
CA SER A 386 22.60 -6.41 -20.27
C SER A 386 22.54 -5.33 -19.19
N GLY A 387 21.74 -5.56 -18.14
CA GLY A 387 21.61 -4.70 -16.99
C GLY A 387 20.61 -3.56 -17.18
N GLY A 388 19.66 -3.67 -18.10
CA GLY A 388 18.59 -2.70 -18.29
C GLY A 388 17.25 -3.34 -18.64
N LEU A 389 16.23 -2.50 -18.84
CA LEU A 389 14.87 -2.90 -19.17
C LEU A 389 14.56 -2.58 -20.65
N ALA A 390 13.75 -3.42 -21.28
CA ALA A 390 13.18 -3.20 -22.61
C ALA A 390 11.89 -2.35 -22.52
N ASP A 391 11.24 -2.14 -23.68
CA ASP A 391 9.97 -1.42 -23.74
C ASP A 391 8.90 -2.13 -22.92
N ARG A 392 8.23 -1.35 -22.07
CA ARG A 392 7.19 -1.87 -21.17
C ARG A 392 5.88 -2.18 -21.88
N ALA A 393 5.12 -3.12 -21.34
CA ALA A 393 3.75 -3.40 -21.74
C ALA A 393 2.79 -3.20 -20.56
N ARG A 394 1.61 -2.62 -20.80
CA ARG A 394 0.56 -2.60 -19.78
C ARG A 394 -0.14 -3.95 -19.76
N ILE A 395 -0.09 -4.64 -18.62
CA ILE A 395 -0.60 -6.00 -18.46
C ILE A 395 -1.79 -6.09 -17.50
N GLY A 396 -2.12 -5.00 -16.79
CA GLY A 396 -3.25 -4.96 -15.88
C GLY A 396 -3.85 -3.58 -15.68
N THR A 397 -5.07 -3.57 -15.15
CA THR A 397 -5.83 -2.35 -14.80
C THR A 397 -6.45 -2.50 -13.42
N GLY A 398 -6.59 -1.42 -12.66
CA GLY A 398 -7.20 -1.49 -11.33
C GLY A 398 -6.24 -2.00 -10.25
N TRP A 399 -4.93 -1.75 -10.43
CA TRP A 399 -3.87 -2.19 -9.52
C TRP A 399 -3.50 -1.16 -8.48
#